data_AF-A0A9D7CUD1-F1
#
_entry.id   AF-A0A9D7CUD1-F1
#
_cell.length_a   1.000
_cell.length_b   1.000
_cell.length_c   1.000
_cell.angle_alpha   90.00
_cell.angle_beta   90.00
_cell.angle_gamma   90.00
#
_symmetry.space_group_name_H-M   'P 1'
#
loop_
_entity.id
_entity.type
_entity.pdbx_description
1 polymer ?
#
loop_
_entity_poly.entity_id
_entity_poly.type
_entity_poly.pdbx_seq_one_letter_code
_entity_poly.pdbx_strand_id
1 'polypeptide(L)'
;MRHTWLLAGALTLAGLMVGPPAAASAVDGGTAATAVSPALSAAFTTGDEAARGGALRELLRIGSTEAVRLVVSRAPEQTPALRRAIEEGLGKLGERAVPALILERRLASGPPVRRFAATQLEAMEKSMPGEAIQAKSPAVLGEILRAYGLAKEMDALGVVLSFANADREVTREAARQALYDYGSNATGKLREAYATFHNRPAPDDWPPDRISRELFAAFDRDRRREMYVLHEEGLAHLAAVQTSATPDNTRLAKAVDAFDRILARTPDFERRREMVPAYVLFAKSIEEAEAERAMLLYQKAKQLDPASPRAPQIDSALLSLEARALRKRGVTDEDALRRAIALDPANTMAHAELQQIADRRGERASKLAHFGWAGAAICAGLALLLGLVVALRRRFA
;
A
#
# COMPACT_ATOMS: atom_id res chain seq x y z
N MET A 1 41.88 54.76 53.56
CA MET A 1 43.02 54.00 52.97
C MET A 1 42.44 53.18 51.83
N ARG A 2 42.82 53.34 50.55
CA ARG A 2 44.12 53.23 49.84
C ARG A 2 44.64 51.79 49.71
N HIS A 3 45.03 51.43 48.47
CA HIS A 3 45.68 50.21 47.96
C HIS A 3 44.76 48.97 47.76
N THR A 4 44.37 48.55 46.53
CA THR A 4 45.10 47.99 45.33
C THR A 4 45.53 46.53 45.56
N TRP A 5 45.19 45.50 44.76
CA TRP A 5 45.27 45.27 43.29
C TRP A 5 44.40 44.02 42.91
N LEU A 6 44.10 43.56 41.67
CA LEU A 6 44.16 43.96 40.22
C LEU A 6 42.72 43.75 39.63
N LEU A 7 42.24 44.14 38.43
CA LEU A 7 42.69 44.30 37.03
C LEU A 7 42.51 43.07 36.10
N ALA A 8 42.00 43.34 34.88
CA ALA A 8 41.64 42.43 33.76
C ALA A 8 40.46 41.45 33.99
N GLY A 9 39.53 41.26 33.03
CA GLY A 9 39.34 41.92 31.74
C GLY A 9 37.97 41.61 31.13
N ALA A 10 37.47 42.47 30.24
CA ALA A 10 36.15 42.33 29.62
C ALA A 10 36.20 41.52 28.32
N LEU A 11 35.12 40.80 28.01
CA LEU A 11 34.45 40.97 26.71
C LEU A 11 32.98 40.50 26.76
N THR A 12 32.13 41.19 26.00
CA THR A 12 30.70 40.89 25.84
C THR A 12 30.50 39.74 24.86
N LEU A 13 29.62 38.79 25.18
CA LEU A 13 29.11 37.81 24.22
C LEU A 13 27.64 38.13 23.89
N ALA A 14 27.43 38.79 22.74
CA ALA A 14 26.11 38.98 22.17
C ALA A 14 25.56 37.63 21.65
N GLY A 15 24.26 37.40 21.81
CA GLY A 15 23.65 36.11 21.51
C GLY A 15 23.34 35.88 20.02
N LEU A 16 22.85 34.67 19.72
CA LEU A 16 22.23 34.31 18.46
C LEU A 16 21.06 33.36 18.73
N MET A 17 19.97 33.50 17.97
CA MET A 17 18.71 32.79 18.25
C MET A 17 18.79 31.30 17.88
N VAL A 18 18.21 30.45 18.73
CA VAL A 18 17.89 29.07 18.38
C VAL A 18 16.61 29.06 17.55
N GLY A 19 16.75 28.87 16.24
CA GLY A 19 15.64 28.47 15.36
C GLY A 19 15.32 26.98 15.52
N PRO A 20 14.05 26.54 15.36
CA PRO A 20 13.69 25.13 15.45
C PRO A 20 14.27 24.31 14.28
N PRO A 21 14.58 23.03 14.48
CA PRO A 21 15.19 22.18 13.44
C PRO A 21 14.21 21.86 12.30
N ALA A 22 14.74 21.85 11.06
CA ALA A 22 14.01 21.36 9.90
C ALA A 22 13.73 19.85 10.03
N ALA A 23 12.57 19.40 9.56
CA ALA A 23 12.13 18.01 9.70
C ALA A 23 13.00 17.03 8.91
N ALA A 24 13.41 15.93 9.54
CA ALA A 24 14.09 14.84 8.86
C ALA A 24 13.10 14.05 7.99
N SER A 25 13.28 14.09 6.67
CA SER A 25 12.51 13.31 5.69
C SER A 25 12.95 11.84 5.67
N ALA A 26 12.69 11.13 6.78
CA ALA A 26 13.04 9.73 6.95
C ALA A 26 12.04 8.79 6.24
N VAL A 27 12.25 8.59 4.93
CA VAL A 27 11.60 7.51 4.15
C VAL A 27 12.68 6.64 3.51
N ASP A 28 13.51 6.03 4.36
CA ASP A 28 14.61 5.15 3.96
C ASP A 28 14.22 3.66 4.13
N GLY A 29 13.52 3.13 3.12
CA GLY A 29 13.04 1.75 3.07
C GLY A 29 14.13 0.73 2.70
N GLY A 30 15.21 0.63 3.47
CA GLY A 30 16.33 -0.26 3.12
C GLY A 30 17.51 -0.26 4.11
N THR A 31 17.25 -0.36 5.41
CA THR A 31 18.25 -0.08 6.45
C THR A 31 19.48 -0.99 6.50
N ALA A 32 20.61 -0.37 6.87
CA ALA A 32 21.82 -0.95 7.47
C ALA A 32 22.78 -1.85 6.64
N ALA A 33 22.41 -2.40 5.48
CA ALA A 33 23.31 -3.29 4.72
C ALA A 33 24.06 -2.66 3.53
N THR A 34 23.69 -1.43 3.12
CA THR A 34 23.99 -0.89 1.77
C THR A 34 24.81 0.40 1.77
N ALA A 35 25.22 0.88 2.94
CA ALA A 35 26.00 2.11 3.09
C ALA A 35 27.49 1.89 2.83
N VAL A 36 28.15 2.84 2.15
CA VAL A 36 29.61 2.87 2.03
C VAL A 36 30.21 3.15 3.41
N SER A 37 30.82 2.14 4.04
CA SER A 37 31.43 2.33 5.35
C SER A 37 32.67 3.24 5.24
N PRO A 38 32.97 4.06 6.28
CA PRO A 38 34.19 4.88 6.28
C PRO A 38 35.47 4.05 6.12
N ALA A 39 35.48 2.81 6.65
CA ALA A 39 36.58 1.87 6.49
C ALA A 39 36.74 1.40 5.03
N LEU A 40 35.65 1.15 4.31
CA LEU A 40 35.67 0.77 2.89
C LEU A 40 36.15 1.93 1.99
N SER A 41 35.71 3.16 2.31
CA SER A 41 36.18 4.37 1.63
C SER A 41 37.68 4.62 1.89
N ALA A 42 38.12 4.48 3.15
CA ALA A 42 39.53 4.58 3.51
C ALA A 42 40.37 3.52 2.76
N ALA A 43 39.96 2.26 2.76
CA ALA A 43 40.64 1.16 2.07
C ALA A 43 40.78 1.41 0.55
N PHE A 44 39.77 2.02 -0.10
CA PHE A 44 39.86 2.40 -1.51
C PHE A 44 40.80 3.60 -1.78
N THR A 45 41.21 4.32 -0.73
CA THR A 45 42.17 5.45 -0.80
C THR A 45 43.56 5.14 -0.21
N THR A 46 43.81 3.92 0.28
CA THR A 46 45.16 3.53 0.74
C THR A 46 46.15 3.36 -0.40
N GLY A 47 47.45 3.52 -0.13
CA GLY A 47 48.50 3.24 -1.11
C GLY A 47 48.56 1.77 -1.55
N ASP A 48 48.20 0.83 -0.67
CA ASP A 48 48.16 -0.60 -1.00
C ASP A 48 47.17 -0.91 -2.13
N GLU A 49 47.66 -1.59 -3.16
CA GLU A 49 46.87 -2.00 -4.32
C GLU A 49 46.02 -3.25 -4.03
N ALA A 50 46.43 -4.10 -3.08
CA ALA A 50 45.64 -5.25 -2.65
C ALA A 50 44.39 -4.81 -1.86
N ALA A 51 44.55 -3.90 -0.89
CA ALA A 51 43.44 -3.26 -0.19
C ALA A 51 42.49 -2.53 -1.15
N ARG A 52 43.02 -1.73 -2.11
CA ARG A 52 42.20 -1.07 -3.14
C ARG A 52 41.45 -2.05 -4.04
N GLY A 53 42.09 -3.13 -4.49
CA GLY A 53 41.45 -4.20 -5.27
C GLY A 53 40.44 -5.05 -4.48
N GLY A 54 40.57 -5.11 -3.15
CA GLY A 54 39.54 -5.62 -2.24
C GLY A 54 38.34 -4.68 -2.16
N ALA A 55 38.60 -3.40 -1.81
CA ALA A 55 37.58 -2.39 -1.63
C ALA A 55 36.75 -2.14 -2.90
N LEU A 56 37.39 -2.11 -4.08
CA LEU A 56 36.72 -1.95 -5.36
C LEU A 56 35.64 -3.03 -5.59
N ARG A 57 35.99 -4.30 -5.35
CA ARG A 57 35.05 -5.42 -5.55
C ARG A 57 33.84 -5.30 -4.63
N GLU A 58 34.04 -4.86 -3.38
CA GLU A 58 32.97 -4.69 -2.41
C GLU A 58 32.10 -3.45 -2.71
N LEU A 59 32.69 -2.32 -3.12
CA LEU A 59 31.95 -1.14 -3.60
C LEU A 59 31.06 -1.47 -4.80
N LEU A 60 31.58 -2.25 -5.77
CA LEU A 60 30.81 -2.72 -6.92
C LEU A 60 29.74 -3.77 -6.54
N ARG A 61 29.99 -4.60 -5.52
CA ARG A 61 29.00 -5.57 -4.98
C ARG A 61 27.82 -4.86 -4.30
N ILE A 62 28.09 -3.78 -3.57
CA ILE A 62 27.06 -2.89 -3.02
C ILE A 62 26.30 -2.23 -4.18
N GLY A 63 27.03 -1.61 -5.11
CA GLY A 63 26.48 -1.06 -6.35
C GLY A 63 25.41 0.03 -6.14
N SER A 64 25.48 0.77 -5.02
CA SER A 64 24.66 1.95 -4.77
C SER A 64 25.29 3.17 -5.45
N THR A 65 24.48 4.18 -5.79
CA THR A 65 24.96 5.38 -6.51
C THR A 65 26.18 6.02 -5.81
N GLU A 66 26.17 6.20 -4.50
CA GLU A 66 27.34 6.76 -3.77
C GLU A 66 28.58 5.85 -3.79
N ALA A 67 28.43 4.53 -3.77
CA ALA A 67 29.55 3.59 -3.90
C ALA A 67 30.21 3.70 -5.28
N VAL A 68 29.39 3.80 -6.34
CA VAL A 68 29.86 3.97 -7.71
C VAL A 68 30.49 5.35 -7.91
N ARG A 69 29.91 6.42 -7.36
CA ARG A 69 30.49 7.78 -7.41
C ARG A 69 31.88 7.84 -6.78
N LEU A 70 32.07 7.21 -5.63
CA LEU A 70 33.40 7.12 -5.01
C LEU A 70 34.42 6.46 -5.95
N VAL A 71 34.06 5.32 -6.56
CA VAL A 71 34.92 4.61 -7.53
C VAL A 71 35.24 5.48 -8.75
N VAL A 72 34.21 6.08 -9.38
CA VAL A 72 34.35 6.93 -10.57
C VAL A 72 35.20 8.18 -10.29
N SER A 73 35.01 8.81 -9.13
CA SER A 73 35.74 10.03 -8.73
C SER A 73 37.26 9.85 -8.69
N ARG A 74 37.75 8.62 -8.44
CA ARG A 74 39.17 8.29 -8.32
C ARG A 74 39.74 7.49 -9.48
N ALA A 75 38.91 7.03 -10.43
CA ALA A 75 39.35 6.21 -11.57
C ALA A 75 40.48 6.83 -12.42
N PRO A 76 40.55 8.15 -12.65
CA PRO A 76 41.69 8.77 -13.35
C PRO A 76 43.00 8.64 -12.57
N GLU A 77 42.97 8.66 -11.23
CA GLU A 77 44.13 8.63 -10.34
C GLU A 77 44.72 7.22 -10.17
N GLN A 78 43.98 6.17 -10.55
CA GLN A 78 44.40 4.79 -10.35
C GLN A 78 45.45 4.30 -11.36
N THR A 79 46.14 3.23 -10.97
CA THR A 79 47.01 2.43 -11.83
C THR A 79 46.24 1.90 -13.05
N PRO A 80 46.89 1.69 -14.21
CA PRO A 80 46.20 1.21 -15.41
C PRO A 80 45.45 -0.12 -15.22
N ALA A 81 46.00 -1.03 -14.41
CA ALA A 81 45.37 -2.31 -14.08
C ALA A 81 44.08 -2.11 -13.26
N LEU A 82 44.12 -1.28 -12.22
CA LEU A 82 42.95 -1.01 -11.38
C LEU A 82 41.91 -0.17 -12.12
N ARG A 83 42.30 0.77 -13.00
CA ARG A 83 41.37 1.51 -13.85
C ARG A 83 40.60 0.58 -14.79
N ARG A 84 41.29 -0.37 -15.44
CA ARG A 84 40.63 -1.39 -16.25
C ARG A 84 39.66 -2.25 -15.41
N ALA A 85 40.04 -2.61 -14.18
CA ALA A 85 39.14 -3.34 -13.28
C ALA A 85 37.91 -2.51 -12.85
N ILE A 86 38.02 -1.17 -12.79
CA ILE A 86 36.88 -0.26 -12.63
C ILE A 86 35.99 -0.31 -13.87
N GLU A 87 36.54 -0.10 -15.07
CA GLU A 87 35.80 -0.09 -16.34
C GLU A 87 35.04 -1.41 -16.56
N GLU A 88 35.72 -2.56 -16.40
CA GLU A 88 35.08 -3.89 -16.46
C GLU A 88 34.06 -4.11 -15.33
N GLY A 89 34.21 -3.42 -14.20
CA GLY A 89 33.28 -3.46 -13.07
C GLY A 89 32.00 -2.66 -13.30
N LEU A 90 32.13 -1.46 -13.87
CA LEU A 90 31.01 -0.60 -14.26
C LEU A 90 30.18 -1.26 -15.37
N GLY A 91 30.84 -1.85 -16.38
CA GLY A 91 30.17 -2.61 -17.43
C GLY A 91 29.37 -3.81 -16.89
N LYS A 92 29.88 -4.52 -15.88
CA LYS A 92 29.16 -5.62 -15.20
C LYS A 92 28.00 -5.12 -14.33
N LEU A 93 28.07 -3.91 -13.79
CA LEU A 93 27.01 -3.28 -12.99
C LEU A 93 25.88 -2.71 -13.86
N GLY A 94 26.17 -2.37 -15.12
CA GLY A 94 25.19 -1.97 -16.13
C GLY A 94 24.41 -0.72 -15.74
N GLU A 95 23.09 -0.72 -15.98
CA GLU A 95 22.21 0.45 -15.76
C GLU A 95 22.32 1.05 -14.35
N ARG A 96 22.70 0.27 -13.33
CA ARG A 96 22.93 0.76 -11.94
C ARG A 96 24.13 1.70 -11.80
N ALA A 97 25.06 1.74 -12.74
CA ALA A 97 26.16 2.70 -12.74
C ALA A 97 25.77 4.08 -13.32
N VAL A 98 24.71 4.14 -14.13
CA VAL A 98 24.31 5.33 -14.91
C VAL A 98 24.01 6.57 -14.04
N PRO A 99 23.28 6.50 -12.89
CA PRO A 99 23.03 7.67 -12.06
C PRO A 99 24.32 8.31 -11.53
N ALA A 100 25.25 7.48 -11.07
CA ALA A 100 26.55 7.93 -10.56
C ALA A 100 27.41 8.57 -11.66
N LEU A 101 27.38 8.00 -12.88
CA LEU A 101 28.11 8.54 -14.01
C LEU A 101 27.51 9.88 -14.51
N ILE A 102 26.17 10.04 -14.50
CA ILE A 102 25.52 11.33 -14.79
C ILE A 102 25.98 12.40 -13.81
N LEU A 103 25.99 12.08 -12.51
CA LEU A 103 26.42 12.99 -11.44
C LEU A 103 27.90 13.37 -11.60
N GLU A 104 28.82 12.41 -11.74
CA GLU A 104 30.25 12.70 -11.87
C GLU A 104 30.62 13.32 -13.23
N ARG A 105 29.87 13.08 -14.31
CA ARG A 105 30.03 13.79 -15.60
C ARG A 105 29.84 15.30 -15.44
N ARG A 106 28.97 15.73 -14.52
CA ARG A 106 28.51 17.13 -14.40
C ARG A 106 29.04 17.85 -13.16
N LEU A 107 29.11 17.18 -12.01
CA LEU A 107 29.44 17.77 -10.70
C LEU A 107 30.90 17.60 -10.29
N ALA A 108 31.63 16.61 -10.83
CA ALA A 108 33.01 16.36 -10.43
C ALA A 108 33.93 17.55 -10.76
N SER A 109 34.73 18.00 -9.80
CA SER A 109 35.59 19.18 -9.95
C SER A 109 36.68 19.00 -11.02
N GLY A 110 37.25 17.80 -11.13
CA GLY A 110 38.35 17.48 -12.05
C GLY A 110 37.89 17.18 -13.48
N PRO A 111 38.44 17.86 -14.51
CA PRO A 111 38.19 17.51 -15.92
C PRO A 111 38.47 16.04 -16.30
N PRO A 112 39.48 15.33 -15.72
CA PRO A 112 39.68 13.91 -16.00
C PRO A 112 38.50 13.03 -15.55
N VAL A 113 37.89 13.32 -14.40
CA VAL A 113 36.74 12.55 -13.87
C VAL A 113 35.53 12.75 -14.78
N ARG A 114 35.23 14.00 -15.16
CA ARG A 114 34.10 14.32 -16.05
C ARG A 114 34.22 13.61 -17.41
N ARG A 115 35.44 13.56 -17.98
CA ARG A 115 35.71 12.82 -19.22
C ARG A 115 35.58 11.31 -19.05
N PHE A 116 36.15 10.74 -17.99
CA PHE A 116 36.00 9.31 -17.69
C PHE A 116 34.52 8.92 -17.58
N ALA A 117 33.73 9.69 -16.82
CA ALA A 117 32.30 9.45 -16.67
C ALA A 117 31.51 9.57 -17.99
N ALA A 118 31.85 10.54 -18.84
CA ALA A 118 31.27 10.67 -20.18
C ALA A 118 31.59 9.45 -21.06
N THR A 119 32.86 9.05 -21.16
CA THR A 119 33.29 7.89 -21.96
C THR A 119 32.68 6.57 -21.48
N GLN A 120 32.42 6.41 -20.18
CA GLN A 120 31.68 5.25 -19.68
C GLN A 120 30.18 5.29 -20.08
N LEU A 121 29.52 6.46 -20.05
CA LEU A 121 28.13 6.60 -20.52
C LEU A 121 28.00 6.38 -22.04
N GLU A 122 28.99 6.82 -22.81
CA GLU A 122 29.11 6.55 -24.26
C GLU A 122 29.28 5.05 -24.52
N ALA A 123 30.22 4.39 -23.83
CA ALA A 123 30.47 2.94 -23.95
C ALA A 123 29.31 2.05 -23.45
N MET A 124 28.33 2.63 -22.74
CA MET A 124 27.14 1.95 -22.23
C MET A 124 25.87 2.23 -23.05
N GLU A 125 25.94 3.07 -24.10
CA GLU A 125 24.78 3.56 -24.87
C GLU A 125 23.73 4.23 -23.95
N LYS A 126 24.21 5.07 -23.02
CA LYS A 126 23.42 5.86 -22.04
C LYS A 126 23.88 7.31 -21.97
N SER A 127 24.39 7.83 -23.08
CA SER A 127 24.96 9.17 -23.21
C SER A 127 23.90 10.28 -23.17
N MET A 128 22.75 10.04 -23.82
CA MET A 128 21.64 10.97 -23.96
C MET A 128 20.52 10.66 -22.95
N PRO A 129 19.77 11.67 -22.47
CA PRO A 129 18.63 11.46 -21.57
C PRO A 129 17.58 10.47 -22.10
N GLY A 130 17.30 10.48 -23.41
CA GLY A 130 16.38 9.55 -24.06
C GLY A 130 16.86 8.08 -24.11
N GLU A 131 18.16 7.83 -23.95
CA GLU A 131 18.74 6.49 -23.83
C GLU A 131 18.71 6.01 -22.37
N ALA A 132 19.06 6.90 -21.44
CA ALA A 132 19.15 6.63 -20.01
C ALA A 132 17.80 6.25 -19.39
N ILE A 133 16.70 6.88 -19.83
CA ILE A 133 15.34 6.55 -19.32
C ILE A 133 14.83 5.17 -19.73
N GLN A 134 15.49 4.48 -20.67
CA GLN A 134 15.11 3.12 -21.09
C GLN A 134 15.56 2.04 -20.09
N ALA A 135 15.85 2.43 -18.84
CA ALA A 135 16.25 1.51 -17.78
C ALA A 135 15.13 0.54 -17.43
N LYS A 136 15.48 -0.75 -17.31
CA LYS A 136 14.52 -1.85 -17.13
C LYS A 136 13.90 -1.89 -15.74
N SER A 137 14.62 -1.37 -14.74
CA SER A 137 14.18 -1.31 -13.34
C SER A 137 13.58 0.06 -13.00
N PRO A 138 12.35 0.13 -12.45
CA PRO A 138 11.74 1.39 -12.01
C PRO A 138 12.54 2.12 -10.92
N ALA A 139 13.28 1.38 -10.09
CA ALA A 139 14.15 1.96 -9.06
C ALA A 139 15.36 2.66 -9.68
N VAL A 140 16.03 2.01 -10.66
CA VAL A 140 17.16 2.59 -11.39
C VAL A 140 16.71 3.79 -12.22
N LEU A 141 15.55 3.72 -12.88
CA LEU A 141 14.95 4.88 -13.54
C LEU A 141 14.72 6.04 -12.55
N GLY A 142 14.25 5.74 -11.33
CA GLY A 142 14.11 6.74 -10.26
C GLY A 142 15.45 7.37 -9.84
N GLU A 143 16.51 6.58 -9.71
CA GLU A 143 17.86 7.11 -9.45
C GLU A 143 18.39 7.96 -10.62
N ILE A 144 18.18 7.56 -11.88
CA ILE A 144 18.54 8.34 -13.07
C ILE A 144 17.82 9.68 -13.12
N LEU A 145 16.51 9.71 -12.83
CA LEU A 145 15.71 10.95 -12.80
C LEU A 145 16.23 11.92 -11.72
N ARG A 146 16.50 11.42 -10.50
CA ARG A 146 17.13 12.23 -9.42
C ARG A 146 18.52 12.71 -9.80
N ALA A 147 19.33 11.87 -10.45
CA ALA A 147 20.66 12.24 -10.91
C ALA A 147 20.63 13.43 -11.90
N TYR A 148 19.67 13.48 -12.83
CA TYR A 148 19.49 14.62 -13.73
C TYR A 148 19.06 15.91 -13.03
N GLY A 149 18.18 15.82 -12.02
CA GLY A 149 17.78 16.97 -11.18
C GLY A 149 18.95 17.55 -10.39
N LEU A 150 19.69 16.69 -9.68
CA LEU A 150 20.88 17.07 -8.91
C LEU A 150 22.03 17.60 -9.79
N ALA A 151 22.24 17.01 -10.97
CA ALA A 151 23.21 17.48 -11.97
C ALA A 151 22.77 18.80 -12.66
N LYS A 152 21.49 19.16 -12.56
CA LYS A 152 20.84 20.29 -13.25
C LYS A 152 21.11 20.27 -14.77
N GLU A 153 20.93 19.11 -15.38
CA GLU A 153 21.14 18.89 -16.81
C GLU A 153 19.92 19.35 -17.62
N MET A 154 20.05 20.43 -18.41
CA MET A 154 18.91 21.08 -19.07
C MET A 154 18.27 20.23 -20.16
N ASP A 155 19.06 19.45 -20.88
CA ASP A 155 18.58 18.61 -21.98
C ASP A 155 17.69 17.46 -21.47
N ALA A 156 17.90 17.04 -20.21
CA ALA A 156 17.06 16.06 -19.52
C ALA A 156 15.76 16.67 -18.94
N LEU A 157 15.66 17.99 -18.76
CA LEU A 157 14.55 18.62 -18.02
C LEU A 157 13.16 18.31 -18.61
N GLY A 158 13.02 18.34 -19.94
CA GLY A 158 11.77 18.00 -20.62
C GLY A 158 11.40 16.51 -20.48
N VAL A 159 12.41 15.64 -20.37
CA VAL A 159 12.24 14.21 -20.15
C VAL A 159 11.83 13.94 -18.69
N VAL A 160 12.50 14.57 -17.72
CA VAL A 160 12.13 14.47 -16.29
C VAL A 160 10.70 14.95 -16.07
N LEU A 161 10.28 16.03 -16.76
CA LEU A 161 8.94 16.59 -16.64
C LEU A 161 7.83 15.66 -17.15
N SER A 162 8.06 14.84 -18.17
CA SER A 162 7.02 13.89 -18.65
C SER A 162 6.71 12.78 -17.64
N PHE A 163 7.70 12.37 -16.83
CA PHE A 163 7.50 11.40 -15.74
C PHE A 163 6.78 11.97 -14.51
N ALA A 164 6.54 13.29 -14.41
CA ALA A 164 5.86 13.91 -13.26
C ALA A 164 4.38 13.50 -13.07
N ASN A 165 3.78 12.85 -14.07
CA ASN A 165 2.47 12.18 -13.98
C ASN A 165 2.53 10.67 -14.31
N ALA A 166 3.69 10.01 -14.16
CA ALA A 166 3.79 8.57 -14.39
C ALA A 166 2.88 7.78 -13.42
N ASP A 167 2.30 6.66 -13.88
CA ASP A 167 1.44 5.80 -13.04
C ASP A 167 2.21 5.20 -11.86
N ARG A 168 3.45 4.77 -12.11
CA ARG A 168 4.35 4.18 -11.12
C ARG A 168 4.85 5.24 -10.14
N GLU A 169 4.47 5.08 -8.87
CA GLU A 169 4.76 6.01 -7.77
C GLU A 169 6.24 6.36 -7.64
N VAL A 170 7.12 5.37 -7.49
CA VAL A 170 8.57 5.55 -7.33
C VAL A 170 9.17 6.41 -8.47
N THR A 171 8.69 6.24 -9.70
CA THR A 171 9.14 7.00 -10.87
C THR A 171 8.58 8.42 -10.87
N ARG A 172 7.29 8.58 -10.53
CA ARG A 172 6.60 9.88 -10.40
C ARG A 172 7.22 10.75 -9.30
N GLU A 173 7.49 10.17 -8.13
CA GLU A 173 8.11 10.87 -7.01
C GLU A 173 9.56 11.26 -7.31
N ALA A 174 10.34 10.36 -7.92
CA ALA A 174 11.70 10.68 -8.37
C ALA A 174 11.73 11.84 -9.38
N ALA A 175 10.82 11.86 -10.34
CA ALA A 175 10.67 12.96 -11.30
C ALA A 175 10.28 14.28 -10.61
N ARG A 176 9.33 14.24 -9.67
CA ARG A 176 8.90 15.42 -8.91
C ARG A 176 10.00 15.98 -8.01
N GLN A 177 10.77 15.12 -7.33
CA GLN A 177 11.93 15.54 -6.56
C GLN A 177 12.98 16.20 -7.46
N ALA A 178 13.31 15.57 -8.59
CA ALA A 178 14.27 16.13 -9.54
C ALA A 178 13.85 17.52 -10.05
N LEU A 179 12.55 17.76 -10.28
CA LEU A 179 12.02 19.08 -10.65
C LEU A 179 12.20 20.14 -9.55
N TYR A 180 12.12 19.77 -8.27
CA TYR A 180 12.50 20.67 -7.18
C TYR A 180 14.03 20.89 -7.12
N ASP A 181 14.84 19.84 -7.36
CA ASP A 181 16.31 19.93 -7.37
C ASP A 181 16.81 20.88 -8.48
N TYR A 182 16.17 20.87 -9.66
CA TYR A 182 16.39 21.86 -10.72
C TYR A 182 16.08 23.31 -10.26
N GLY A 183 15.06 23.50 -9.44
CA GLY A 183 14.66 24.79 -8.86
C GLY A 183 14.35 25.84 -9.93
N SER A 184 15.00 27.01 -9.85
CA SER A 184 14.84 28.13 -10.79
C SER A 184 15.00 27.71 -12.26
N ASN A 185 15.83 26.73 -12.55
CA ASN A 185 16.10 26.28 -13.91
C ASN A 185 14.88 25.57 -14.55
N ALA A 186 14.00 24.99 -13.73
CA ALA A 186 12.78 24.34 -14.22
C ALA A 186 11.67 25.35 -14.59
N THR A 187 11.73 26.59 -14.11
CA THR A 187 10.62 27.57 -14.15
C THR A 187 9.99 27.73 -15.53
N GLY A 188 10.80 27.83 -16.60
CA GLY A 188 10.29 27.99 -17.97
C GLY A 188 9.44 26.80 -18.42
N LYS A 189 9.96 25.58 -18.26
CA LYS A 189 9.25 24.34 -18.65
C LYS A 189 8.07 24.02 -17.73
N LEU A 190 8.14 24.39 -16.44
CA LEU A 190 7.01 24.30 -15.52
C LEU A 190 5.87 25.27 -15.91
N ARG A 191 6.19 26.50 -16.32
CA ARG A 191 5.20 27.48 -16.84
C ARG A 191 4.56 27.01 -18.14
N GLU A 192 5.38 26.47 -19.06
CA GLU A 192 4.92 25.85 -20.32
C GLU A 192 3.95 24.70 -20.06
N ALA A 193 4.33 23.70 -19.26
CA ALA A 193 3.47 22.55 -18.95
C ALA A 193 2.20 22.92 -18.16
N TYR A 194 2.28 23.89 -17.24
CA TYR A 194 1.09 24.43 -16.56
C TYR A 194 0.15 25.11 -17.56
N ALA A 195 0.69 25.88 -18.52
CA ALA A 195 -0.10 26.54 -19.55
C ALA A 195 -0.80 25.52 -20.48
N THR A 196 -0.08 24.48 -20.90
CA THR A 196 -0.66 23.37 -21.68
C THR A 196 -1.73 22.61 -20.91
N PHE A 197 -1.51 22.29 -19.63
CA PHE A 197 -2.47 21.49 -18.86
C PHE A 197 -3.73 22.26 -18.46
N HIS A 198 -3.59 23.54 -18.09
CA HIS A 198 -4.71 24.37 -17.63
C HIS A 198 -5.33 25.26 -18.71
N ASN A 199 -4.81 25.26 -19.94
CA ASN A 199 -5.18 26.17 -21.04
C ASN A 199 -5.13 27.67 -20.65
N ARG A 200 -4.26 28.03 -19.70
CA ARG A 200 -4.04 29.40 -19.20
C ARG A 200 -2.64 29.53 -18.57
N PRO A 201 -1.95 30.67 -18.72
CA PRO A 201 -0.62 30.85 -18.11
C PRO A 201 -0.66 30.75 -16.58
N ALA A 202 0.48 30.35 -15.99
CA ALA A 202 0.69 30.50 -14.55
C ALA A 202 0.91 31.98 -14.21
N PRO A 203 0.36 32.53 -13.11
CA PRO A 203 0.61 33.91 -12.70
C PRO A 203 2.10 34.21 -12.52
N ASP A 204 2.55 35.40 -12.93
CA ASP A 204 3.98 35.74 -13.01
C ASP A 204 4.67 35.91 -11.65
N ASP A 205 3.90 36.16 -10.59
CA ASP A 205 4.38 36.20 -9.20
C ASP A 205 4.74 34.81 -8.63
N TRP A 206 4.34 33.72 -9.29
CA TRP A 206 4.49 32.37 -8.71
C TRP A 206 5.94 31.85 -8.82
N PRO A 207 6.57 31.44 -7.70
CA PRO A 207 7.85 30.72 -7.72
C PRO A 207 7.69 29.30 -8.29
N PRO A 208 8.76 28.68 -8.83
CA PRO A 208 8.71 27.35 -9.45
C PRO A 208 8.09 26.29 -8.55
N ASP A 209 8.35 26.32 -7.23
CA ASP A 209 7.81 25.33 -6.30
C ASP A 209 6.27 25.40 -6.19
N ARG A 210 5.69 26.60 -6.32
CA ARG A 210 4.24 26.80 -6.30
C ARG A 210 3.61 26.27 -7.59
N ILE A 211 4.23 26.58 -8.74
CA ILE A 211 3.80 26.07 -10.06
C ILE A 211 3.86 24.54 -10.07
N SER A 212 4.96 23.97 -9.55
CA SER A 212 5.14 22.53 -9.41
C SER A 212 4.05 21.90 -8.54
N ARG A 213 3.80 22.44 -7.33
CA ARG A 213 2.75 21.91 -6.43
C ARG A 213 1.36 21.95 -7.08
N GLU A 214 0.97 23.05 -7.71
CA GLU A 214 -0.36 23.16 -8.35
C GLU A 214 -0.48 22.23 -9.56
N LEU A 215 0.56 22.13 -10.39
CA LEU A 215 0.61 21.23 -11.55
C LEU A 215 0.57 19.76 -11.11
N PHE A 216 1.34 19.36 -10.10
CA PHE A 216 1.34 17.99 -9.57
C PHE A 216 -0.01 17.65 -8.93
N ALA A 217 -0.62 18.58 -8.18
CA ALA A 217 -1.98 18.40 -7.66
C ALA A 217 -3.03 18.33 -8.79
N ALA A 218 -2.83 19.03 -9.90
CA ALA A 218 -3.70 18.94 -11.08
C ALA A 218 -3.58 17.59 -11.78
N PHE A 219 -2.35 17.12 -12.02
CA PHE A 219 -2.05 15.76 -12.50
C PHE A 219 -2.64 14.67 -11.59
N ASP A 220 -2.51 14.81 -10.27
CA ASP A 220 -3.04 13.83 -9.31
C ASP A 220 -4.57 13.82 -9.22
N ARG A 221 -5.22 14.99 -9.40
CA ARG A 221 -6.69 15.07 -9.55
C ARG A 221 -7.15 14.39 -10.85
N ASP A 222 -6.45 14.61 -11.96
CA ASP A 222 -6.84 14.06 -13.26
C ASP A 222 -6.57 12.54 -13.36
N ARG A 223 -5.42 12.05 -12.87
CA ARG A 223 -5.13 10.61 -12.78
C ARG A 223 -6.11 9.86 -11.87
N ARG A 224 -6.67 10.51 -10.85
CA ARG A 224 -7.77 9.94 -10.01
C ARG A 224 -9.17 10.19 -10.57
N ARG A 225 -9.33 10.99 -11.63
CA ARG A 225 -10.65 11.44 -12.13
C ARG A 225 -11.55 10.31 -12.58
N GLU A 226 -11.03 9.32 -13.30
CA GLU A 226 -11.77 8.12 -13.68
C GLU A 226 -12.30 7.38 -12.44
N MET A 227 -11.49 7.30 -11.37
CA MET A 227 -11.88 6.63 -10.13
C MET A 227 -12.97 7.41 -9.38
N TYR A 228 -12.91 8.74 -9.36
CA TYR A 228 -13.99 9.56 -8.81
C TYR A 228 -15.27 9.48 -9.66
N VAL A 229 -15.19 9.43 -10.99
CA VAL A 229 -16.37 9.26 -11.86
C VAL A 229 -17.05 7.92 -11.58
N LEU A 230 -16.29 6.82 -11.58
CA LEU A 230 -16.81 5.50 -11.19
C LEU A 230 -17.37 5.48 -9.75
N HIS A 231 -16.81 6.28 -8.84
CA HIS A 231 -17.29 6.39 -7.48
C HIS A 231 -18.65 7.09 -7.40
N GLU A 232 -18.82 8.23 -8.07
CA GLU A 232 -20.09 8.94 -8.14
C GLU A 232 -21.15 8.14 -8.92
N GLU A 233 -20.78 7.37 -9.94
CA GLU A 233 -21.68 6.41 -10.60
C GLU A 233 -22.17 5.32 -9.63
N GLY A 234 -21.28 4.73 -8.84
CA GLY A 234 -21.63 3.74 -7.82
C GLY A 234 -22.51 4.34 -6.71
N LEU A 235 -22.23 5.57 -6.27
CA LEU A 235 -23.05 6.31 -5.31
C LEU A 235 -24.42 6.69 -5.89
N ALA A 236 -24.51 7.07 -7.17
CA ALA A 236 -25.78 7.36 -7.83
C ALA A 236 -26.66 6.09 -7.91
N HIS A 237 -26.08 4.93 -8.22
CA HIS A 237 -26.78 3.65 -8.15
C HIS A 237 -27.24 3.30 -6.73
N LEU A 238 -26.39 3.51 -5.71
CA LEU A 238 -26.73 3.30 -4.31
C LEU A 238 -27.89 4.21 -3.85
N ALA A 239 -27.81 5.52 -4.13
CA ALA A 239 -28.84 6.49 -3.79
C ALA A 239 -30.17 6.18 -4.50
N ALA A 240 -30.13 5.75 -5.75
CA ALA A 240 -31.29 5.34 -6.54
C ALA A 240 -31.86 3.96 -6.14
N VAL A 241 -31.23 3.24 -5.20
CA VAL A 241 -31.82 2.10 -4.47
C VAL A 241 -32.39 2.54 -3.14
N GLN A 242 -31.69 3.42 -2.41
CA GLN A 242 -32.15 3.94 -1.10
C GLN A 242 -33.44 4.77 -1.19
N THR A 243 -33.71 5.40 -2.34
CA THR A 243 -34.98 6.10 -2.63
C THR A 243 -36.06 5.21 -3.25
N SER A 244 -35.76 3.95 -3.57
CA SER A 244 -36.70 2.99 -4.14
C SER A 244 -37.45 2.24 -3.04
N ALA A 245 -38.77 2.10 -3.18
CA ALA A 245 -39.58 1.24 -2.31
C ALA A 245 -39.34 -0.26 -2.55
N THR A 246 -38.71 -0.64 -3.66
CA THR A 246 -38.35 -2.02 -4.02
C THR A 246 -36.83 -2.21 -4.11
N PRO A 247 -36.29 -3.35 -3.65
CA PRO A 247 -34.86 -3.64 -3.73
C PRO A 247 -34.43 -3.95 -5.18
N ASP A 248 -33.82 -2.96 -5.85
CA ASP A 248 -33.22 -3.18 -7.18
C ASP A 248 -31.83 -3.80 -7.03
N ASN A 249 -31.81 -5.14 -6.97
CA ASN A 249 -30.58 -5.95 -6.93
C ASN A 249 -29.67 -5.71 -8.15
N THR A 250 -30.20 -5.23 -9.28
CA THR A 250 -29.41 -4.94 -10.48
C THR A 250 -28.61 -3.64 -10.30
N ARG A 251 -29.21 -2.61 -9.69
CA ARG A 251 -28.48 -1.38 -9.31
C ARG A 251 -27.46 -1.65 -8.20
N LEU A 252 -27.80 -2.47 -7.21
CA LEU A 252 -26.85 -2.89 -6.17
C LEU A 252 -25.64 -3.63 -6.76
N ALA A 253 -25.86 -4.56 -7.69
CA ALA A 253 -24.78 -5.25 -8.40
C ALA A 253 -23.89 -4.28 -9.21
N LYS A 254 -24.49 -3.29 -9.89
CA LYS A 254 -23.72 -2.26 -10.63
C LYS A 254 -22.91 -1.34 -9.71
N ALA A 255 -23.46 -0.93 -8.57
CA ALA A 255 -22.72 -0.14 -7.58
C ALA A 255 -21.50 -0.92 -7.03
N VAL A 256 -21.69 -2.21 -6.74
CA VAL A 256 -20.62 -3.09 -6.28
C VAL A 256 -19.56 -3.35 -7.35
N ASP A 257 -19.93 -3.53 -8.62
CA ASP A 257 -18.98 -3.65 -9.75
C ASP A 257 -18.17 -2.35 -9.95
N ALA A 258 -18.81 -1.18 -9.90
CA ALA A 258 -18.11 0.11 -9.98
C ALA A 258 -17.09 0.29 -8.85
N PHE A 259 -17.47 -0.05 -7.60
CA PHE A 259 -16.56 0.02 -6.45
C PHE A 259 -15.45 -1.03 -6.50
N ASP A 260 -15.73 -2.27 -6.94
CA ASP A 260 -14.71 -3.31 -7.08
C ASP A 260 -13.67 -2.96 -8.16
N ARG A 261 -14.06 -2.27 -9.25
CA ARG A 261 -13.12 -1.72 -10.25
C ARG A 261 -12.18 -0.66 -9.66
N ILE A 262 -12.68 0.20 -8.77
CA ILE A 262 -11.85 1.19 -8.08
C ILE A 262 -10.87 0.49 -7.14
N LEU A 263 -11.35 -0.43 -6.30
CA LEU A 263 -10.52 -1.17 -5.34
C LEU A 263 -9.45 -2.04 -6.02
N ALA A 264 -9.76 -2.62 -7.19
CA ALA A 264 -8.80 -3.42 -7.96
C ALA A 264 -7.65 -2.58 -8.55
N ARG A 265 -7.85 -1.28 -8.79
CA ARG A 265 -6.81 -0.36 -9.30
C ARG A 265 -6.14 0.46 -8.19
N THR A 266 -6.92 0.87 -7.19
CA THR A 266 -6.49 1.71 -6.06
C THR A 266 -7.04 1.13 -4.75
N PRO A 267 -6.37 0.10 -4.16
CA PRO A 267 -6.79 -0.49 -2.89
C PRO A 267 -6.91 0.53 -1.76
N ASP A 268 -6.09 1.60 -1.81
CA ASP A 268 -6.05 2.68 -0.82
C ASP A 268 -6.85 3.93 -1.20
N PHE A 269 -7.92 3.79 -1.99
CA PHE A 269 -8.83 4.88 -2.31
C PHE A 269 -9.41 5.57 -1.04
N GLU A 270 -9.36 6.89 -1.00
CA GLU A 270 -9.65 7.70 0.19
C GLU A 270 -11.11 7.59 0.69
N ARG A 271 -12.09 7.54 -0.21
CA ARG A 271 -13.53 7.54 0.12
C ARG A 271 -14.11 6.12 0.32
N ARG A 272 -13.26 5.12 0.61
CA ARG A 272 -13.64 3.69 0.82
C ARG A 272 -14.83 3.46 1.77
N ARG A 273 -14.99 4.30 2.80
CA ARG A 273 -16.12 4.23 3.74
C ARG A 273 -17.48 4.44 3.08
N GLU A 274 -17.57 5.26 2.03
CA GLU A 274 -18.82 5.57 1.33
C GLU A 274 -19.34 4.39 0.48
N MET A 275 -18.47 3.42 0.18
CA MET A 275 -18.82 2.20 -0.55
C MET A 275 -19.52 1.15 0.33
N VAL A 276 -19.24 1.15 1.64
CA VAL A 276 -19.72 0.15 2.62
C VAL A 276 -21.23 -0.08 2.58
N PRO A 277 -22.11 0.93 2.46
CA PRO A 277 -23.55 0.71 2.40
C PRO A 277 -24.01 -0.12 1.19
N ALA A 278 -23.33 -0.04 0.05
CA ALA A 278 -23.68 -0.84 -1.13
C ALA A 278 -23.34 -2.32 -0.94
N TYR A 279 -22.14 -2.63 -0.42
CA TYR A 279 -21.75 -4.00 -0.09
C TYR A 279 -22.70 -4.63 0.94
N VAL A 280 -23.07 -3.89 1.99
CA VAL A 280 -24.02 -4.34 3.03
C VAL A 280 -25.42 -4.61 2.47
N LEU A 281 -25.95 -3.71 1.63
CA LEU A 281 -27.27 -3.88 1.03
C LEU A 281 -27.28 -5.02 0.00
N PHE A 282 -26.24 -5.14 -0.82
CA PHE A 282 -26.14 -6.20 -1.81
C PHE A 282 -25.97 -7.57 -1.15
N ALA A 283 -25.12 -7.69 -0.13
CA ALA A 283 -24.98 -8.91 0.67
C ALA A 283 -26.32 -9.36 1.25
N LYS A 284 -27.05 -8.45 1.90
CA LYS A 284 -28.39 -8.74 2.45
C LYS A 284 -29.39 -9.18 1.36
N SER A 285 -29.32 -8.58 0.17
CA SER A 285 -30.22 -8.93 -0.94
C SER A 285 -29.98 -10.30 -1.57
N ILE A 286 -28.85 -10.95 -1.27
CA ILE A 286 -28.49 -12.28 -1.81
C ILE A 286 -28.24 -13.33 -0.70
N GLU A 287 -28.37 -12.99 0.59
CA GLU A 287 -27.97 -13.86 1.71
C GLU A 287 -28.67 -15.22 1.77
N GLU A 288 -29.92 -15.28 1.30
CA GLU A 288 -30.70 -16.52 1.16
C GLU A 288 -30.27 -17.40 -0.02
N ALA A 289 -29.83 -16.80 -1.13
CA ALA A 289 -29.54 -17.50 -2.38
C ALA A 289 -28.05 -17.85 -2.55
N GLU A 290 -27.17 -16.91 -2.19
CA GLU A 290 -25.73 -16.96 -2.42
C GLU A 290 -24.96 -16.68 -1.11
N ALA A 291 -25.31 -17.39 -0.03
CA ALA A 291 -24.79 -17.19 1.33
C ALA A 291 -23.24 -17.01 1.43
N GLU A 292 -22.46 -17.83 0.69
CA GLU A 292 -20.99 -17.72 0.66
C GLU A 292 -20.51 -16.38 0.06
N ARG A 293 -21.21 -15.87 -0.98
CA ARG A 293 -20.92 -14.58 -1.61
C ARG A 293 -21.38 -13.42 -0.75
N ALA A 294 -22.53 -13.53 -0.07
CA ALA A 294 -22.97 -12.56 0.94
C ALA A 294 -21.92 -12.43 2.06
N MET A 295 -21.38 -13.55 2.55
CA MET A 295 -20.31 -13.56 3.55
C MET A 295 -19.05 -12.82 3.07
N LEU A 296 -18.60 -13.05 1.83
CA LEU A 296 -17.47 -12.32 1.23
C LEU A 296 -17.73 -10.80 1.10
N LEU A 297 -18.95 -10.41 0.72
CA LEU A 297 -19.35 -9.00 0.63
C LEU A 297 -19.39 -8.32 2.01
N TYR A 298 -19.87 -9.01 3.05
CA TYR A 298 -19.82 -8.55 4.43
C TYR A 298 -18.39 -8.44 4.97
N GLN A 299 -17.51 -9.41 4.67
CA GLN A 299 -16.09 -9.33 5.02
C GLN A 299 -15.40 -8.13 4.35
N LYS A 300 -15.65 -7.91 3.06
CA LYS A 300 -15.16 -6.72 2.34
C LYS A 300 -15.68 -5.42 2.95
N ALA A 301 -16.98 -5.34 3.28
CA ALA A 301 -17.58 -4.20 3.97
C ALA A 301 -16.87 -3.89 5.31
N LYS A 302 -16.56 -4.92 6.11
CA LYS A 302 -15.81 -4.78 7.36
C LYS A 302 -14.37 -4.32 7.16
N GLN A 303 -13.69 -4.79 6.11
CA GLN A 303 -12.33 -4.37 5.77
C GLN A 303 -12.25 -2.91 5.30
N LEU A 304 -13.29 -2.41 4.62
CA LEU A 304 -13.35 -1.04 4.12
C LEU A 304 -13.60 0.01 5.21
N ASP A 305 -14.32 -0.33 6.29
CA ASP A 305 -14.48 0.53 7.47
C ASP A 305 -14.69 -0.28 8.75
N PRO A 306 -13.62 -0.74 9.43
CA PRO A 306 -13.72 -1.55 10.65
C PRO A 306 -14.42 -0.84 11.83
N ALA A 307 -14.48 0.49 11.80
CA ALA A 307 -15.12 1.34 12.81
C ALA A 307 -16.52 1.85 12.38
N SER A 308 -17.11 1.28 11.32
CA SER A 308 -18.40 1.73 10.79
C SER A 308 -19.52 1.62 11.85
N PRO A 309 -20.48 2.56 11.90
CA PRO A 309 -21.70 2.40 12.70
C PRO A 309 -22.52 1.15 12.37
N ARG A 310 -22.28 0.51 11.22
CA ARG A 310 -22.88 -0.76 10.81
C ARG A 310 -22.08 -2.01 11.23
N ALA A 311 -20.92 -1.87 11.86
CA ALA A 311 -20.09 -3.01 12.25
C ALA A 311 -20.83 -4.08 13.09
N PRO A 312 -21.71 -3.75 14.07
CA PRO A 312 -22.50 -4.76 14.78
C PRO A 312 -23.47 -5.52 13.88
N GLN A 313 -24.07 -4.86 12.89
CA GLN A 313 -24.97 -5.46 11.91
C GLN A 313 -24.21 -6.41 10.97
N ILE A 314 -23.02 -6.00 10.52
CA ILE A 314 -22.14 -6.81 9.67
C ILE A 314 -21.66 -8.05 10.44
N ASP A 315 -21.23 -7.90 11.69
CA ASP A 315 -20.75 -9.03 12.51
C ASP A 315 -21.87 -9.97 12.91
N SER A 316 -23.07 -9.45 13.17
CA SER A 316 -24.28 -10.25 13.37
C SER A 316 -24.63 -11.08 12.13
N ALA A 317 -24.60 -10.48 10.93
CA ALA A 317 -24.86 -11.18 9.68
C ALA A 317 -23.79 -12.25 9.39
N LEU A 318 -22.50 -11.95 9.61
CA LEU A 318 -21.40 -12.90 9.45
C LEU A 318 -21.55 -14.13 10.36
N LEU A 319 -21.79 -13.94 11.67
CA LEU A 319 -22.03 -15.03 12.62
C LEU A 319 -23.25 -15.88 12.24
N SER A 320 -24.28 -15.26 11.67
CA SER A 320 -25.50 -15.94 11.23
C SER A 320 -25.25 -16.82 10.01
N LEU A 321 -24.51 -16.30 9.02
CA LEU A 321 -24.11 -17.04 7.82
C LEU A 321 -23.14 -18.19 8.15
N GLU A 322 -22.19 -17.97 9.07
CA GLU A 322 -21.28 -19.01 9.56
C GLU A 322 -22.03 -20.13 10.29
N ALA A 323 -22.91 -19.79 11.24
CA ALA A 323 -23.75 -20.77 11.93
C ALA A 323 -24.64 -21.57 10.95
N ARG A 324 -25.18 -20.92 9.91
CA ARG A 324 -25.95 -21.55 8.84
C ARG A 324 -25.10 -22.48 7.95
N ALA A 325 -23.84 -22.13 7.69
CA ALA A 325 -22.88 -22.96 6.98
C ALA A 325 -22.44 -24.19 7.82
N LEU A 326 -22.20 -24.00 9.12
CA LEU A 326 -21.97 -25.10 10.07
C LEU A 326 -23.18 -26.04 10.15
N ARG A 327 -24.41 -25.50 10.17
CA ARG A 327 -25.66 -26.28 10.19
C ARG A 327 -25.81 -27.17 8.96
N LYS A 328 -25.41 -26.70 7.78
CA LYS A 328 -25.34 -27.52 6.54
C LYS A 328 -24.34 -28.68 6.66
N ARG A 329 -23.33 -28.58 7.53
CA ARG A 329 -22.33 -29.63 7.84
C ARG A 329 -22.73 -30.49 9.07
N GLY A 330 -23.93 -30.29 9.61
CA GLY A 330 -24.45 -31.03 10.78
C GLY A 330 -24.08 -30.45 12.14
N VAL A 331 -23.24 -29.40 12.21
CA VAL A 331 -22.83 -28.74 13.45
C VAL A 331 -23.81 -27.61 13.77
N THR A 332 -24.38 -27.57 14.98
CA THR A 332 -25.35 -26.54 15.37
C THR A 332 -24.74 -25.62 16.43
N ASP A 333 -24.41 -24.38 16.07
CA ASP A 333 -23.91 -23.36 16.99
C ASP A 333 -25.02 -22.37 17.36
N GLU A 334 -25.71 -22.64 18.46
CA GLU A 334 -26.74 -21.75 19.00
C GLU A 334 -26.14 -20.50 19.67
N ASP A 335 -24.88 -20.53 20.09
CA ASP A 335 -24.24 -19.44 20.82
C ASP A 335 -23.63 -18.40 19.86
N ALA A 336 -23.25 -18.78 18.64
CA ALA A 336 -23.04 -17.85 17.53
C ALA A 336 -24.33 -17.09 17.19
N LEU A 337 -25.46 -17.77 17.10
CA LEU A 337 -26.76 -17.14 16.79
C LEU A 337 -27.26 -16.23 17.94
N ARG A 338 -27.06 -16.62 19.21
CA ARG A 338 -27.32 -15.75 20.37
C ARG A 338 -26.42 -14.51 20.36
N ARG A 339 -25.12 -14.66 20.05
CA ARG A 339 -24.19 -13.53 19.89
C ARG A 339 -24.59 -12.62 18.72
N ALA A 340 -25.08 -13.18 17.61
CA ALA A 340 -25.60 -12.40 16.49
C ALA A 340 -26.78 -11.50 16.91
N ILE A 341 -27.78 -12.06 17.61
CA ILE A 341 -28.92 -11.28 18.13
C ILE A 341 -28.47 -10.23 19.16
N ALA A 342 -27.45 -10.51 19.97
CA ALA A 342 -26.89 -9.54 20.91
C ALA A 342 -26.15 -8.37 20.23
N LEU A 343 -25.62 -8.56 19.02
CA LEU A 343 -24.97 -7.52 18.21
C LEU A 343 -25.96 -6.74 17.33
N ASP A 344 -26.97 -7.40 16.79
CA ASP A 344 -28.10 -6.76 16.09
C ASP A 344 -29.42 -7.46 16.45
N PRO A 345 -30.21 -6.90 17.38
CA PRO A 345 -31.51 -7.46 17.76
C PRO A 345 -32.53 -7.53 16.61
N ALA A 346 -32.32 -6.77 15.52
CA ALA A 346 -33.17 -6.77 14.33
C ALA A 346 -32.75 -7.79 13.26
N ASN A 347 -31.74 -8.63 13.51
CA ASN A 347 -31.30 -9.67 12.58
C ASN A 347 -32.34 -10.81 12.47
N THR A 348 -33.24 -10.68 11.50
CA THR A 348 -34.30 -11.66 11.19
C THR A 348 -33.78 -13.04 10.82
N MET A 349 -32.59 -13.16 10.20
CA MET A 349 -31.98 -14.45 9.86
C MET A 349 -31.56 -15.19 11.14
N ALA A 350 -30.94 -14.51 12.10
CA ALA A 350 -30.50 -15.11 13.36
C ALA A 350 -31.69 -15.66 14.18
N HIS A 351 -32.78 -14.88 14.28
CA HIS A 351 -34.02 -15.31 14.93
C HIS A 351 -34.66 -16.52 14.23
N ALA A 352 -34.77 -16.49 12.90
CA ALA A 352 -35.38 -17.58 12.12
C ALA A 352 -34.57 -18.89 12.19
N GLU A 353 -33.23 -18.81 12.18
CA GLU A 353 -32.35 -19.96 12.35
C GLU A 353 -32.47 -20.58 13.75
N LEU A 354 -32.49 -19.76 14.82
CA LEU A 354 -32.73 -20.25 16.19
C LEU A 354 -34.11 -20.88 16.37
N GLN A 355 -35.15 -20.29 15.79
CA GLN A 355 -36.50 -20.86 15.82
C GLN A 355 -36.54 -22.24 15.14
N GLN A 356 -35.96 -22.38 13.94
CA GLN A 356 -35.87 -23.68 13.24
C GLN A 356 -35.12 -24.75 14.05
N ILE A 357 -34.14 -24.35 14.87
CA ILE A 357 -33.41 -25.27 15.76
C ILE A 357 -34.31 -25.69 16.95
N ALA A 358 -35.04 -24.75 17.55
CA ALA A 358 -35.98 -25.01 18.63
C ALA A 358 -37.14 -25.92 18.20
N ASP A 359 -37.77 -25.65 17.05
CA ASP A 359 -38.89 -26.43 16.51
C ASP A 359 -38.48 -27.89 16.25
N ARG A 360 -37.31 -28.10 15.62
CA ARG A 360 -36.74 -29.44 15.39
C ARG A 360 -36.38 -30.17 16.69
N ARG A 361 -36.03 -29.44 17.76
CA ARG A 361 -35.82 -30.01 19.10
C ARG A 361 -37.15 -30.45 19.72
N GLY A 362 -38.20 -29.64 19.57
CA GLY A 362 -39.58 -29.95 19.98
C GLY A 362 -40.13 -31.19 19.28
N GLU A 363 -39.97 -31.29 17.96
CA GLU A 363 -40.33 -32.49 17.18
C GLU A 363 -39.62 -33.76 17.68
N ARG A 364 -38.31 -33.67 17.97
CA ARG A 364 -37.55 -34.83 18.48
C ARG A 364 -38.05 -35.24 19.86
N ALA A 365 -38.32 -34.29 20.74
CA ALA A 365 -38.87 -34.54 22.07
C ALA A 365 -40.29 -35.16 21.99
N SER A 366 -41.18 -34.66 21.12
CA SER A 366 -42.53 -35.21 20.96
C SER A 366 -42.53 -36.60 20.34
N LYS A 367 -41.65 -36.87 19.36
CA LYS A 367 -41.43 -38.22 18.80
C LYS A 367 -40.90 -39.20 19.85
N LEU A 368 -39.89 -38.80 20.64
CA LEU A 368 -39.37 -39.61 21.75
C LEU A 368 -40.45 -39.88 22.82
N ALA A 369 -41.29 -38.89 23.14
CA ALA A 369 -42.42 -39.08 24.05
C ALA A 369 -43.43 -40.09 23.51
N HIS A 370 -43.79 -40.03 22.22
CA HIS A 370 -44.68 -41.03 21.60
C HIS A 370 -44.10 -42.45 21.65
N PHE A 371 -42.80 -42.62 21.39
CA PHE A 371 -42.14 -43.93 21.55
C PHE A 371 -42.12 -44.39 23.02
N GLY A 372 -41.94 -43.48 23.98
CA GLY A 372 -42.05 -43.77 25.41
C GLY A 372 -43.44 -44.26 25.82
N TRP A 373 -44.50 -43.56 25.38
CA TRP A 373 -45.89 -43.96 25.63
C TRP A 373 -46.25 -45.29 24.95
N ALA A 374 -45.80 -45.53 23.71
CA ALA A 374 -45.98 -46.80 23.02
C ALA A 374 -45.27 -47.96 23.74
N GLY A 375 -44.02 -47.75 24.17
CA GLY A 375 -43.28 -48.73 24.96
C GLY A 375 -43.94 -49.04 26.30
N ALA A 376 -44.43 -48.02 27.01
CA ALA A 376 -45.18 -48.18 28.26
C ALA A 376 -46.48 -48.99 28.06
N ALA A 377 -47.23 -48.71 27.00
CA ALA A 377 -48.45 -49.45 26.66
C ALA A 377 -48.17 -50.93 26.34
N ILE A 378 -47.10 -51.22 25.60
CA ILE A 378 -46.67 -52.61 25.32
C ILE A 378 -46.26 -53.33 26.62
N CYS A 379 -45.52 -52.67 27.51
CA CYS A 379 -45.13 -53.24 28.80
C CYS A 379 -46.34 -53.51 29.71
N ALA A 380 -47.33 -52.61 29.74
CA ALA A 380 -48.57 -52.80 30.48
C ALA A 380 -49.40 -53.96 29.91
N GLY A 381 -49.49 -54.10 28.58
CA GLY A 381 -50.15 -55.23 27.92
C GLY A 381 -49.47 -56.58 28.22
N LEU A 382 -48.13 -56.61 28.21
CA LEU A 382 -47.35 -57.79 28.60
C LEU A 382 -47.54 -58.15 30.07
N ALA A 383 -47.57 -57.17 30.97
CA ALA A 383 -47.81 -57.39 32.40
C ALA A 383 -49.22 -57.95 32.66
N LEU A 384 -50.24 -57.45 31.96
CA LEU A 384 -51.61 -57.98 32.01
C LEU A 384 -51.68 -59.43 31.48
N LEU A 385 -51.00 -59.73 30.37
CA LEU A 385 -50.89 -61.10 29.83
C LEU A 385 -50.19 -62.06 30.81
N LEU A 386 -49.08 -61.64 31.42
CA LEU A 386 -48.40 -62.44 32.45
C LEU A 386 -49.31 -62.67 33.67
N GLY A 387 -50.01 -61.64 34.13
CA GLY A 387 -51.01 -61.75 35.20
C GLY A 387 -52.12 -62.74 34.87
N LEU A 388 -52.64 -62.70 33.64
CA LEU A 388 -53.66 -63.64 33.15
C LEU A 388 -53.14 -65.08 33.10
N VAL A 389 -51.92 -65.29 32.61
CA VAL A 389 -51.28 -66.63 32.56
C VAL A 389 -51.05 -67.18 33.97
N VAL A 390 -50.60 -66.36 34.93
CA VAL A 390 -50.45 -66.77 36.34
C VAL A 390 -51.80 -67.08 36.99
N ALA A 391 -52.84 -66.29 36.71
CA ALA A 391 -54.19 -66.52 37.22
C ALA A 391 -54.83 -67.80 36.64
N LEU A 392 -54.64 -68.08 35.35
CA LEU A 392 -55.06 -69.33 34.70
C LEU A 392 -54.31 -70.54 35.28
N ARG A 393 -52.99 -70.43 35.49
CA ARG A 393 -52.18 -71.53 36.05
C ARG A 393 -52.56 -71.87 37.50
N ARG A 394 -53.09 -70.91 38.27
CA ARG A 394 -53.70 -71.11 39.61
C ARG A 394 -55.14 -71.67 39.59
N ARG A 395 -55.70 -71.98 38.41
CA ARG A 395 -57.03 -72.58 38.24
C ARG A 395 -56.99 -74.03 37.75
N PHE A 396 -55.80 -74.55 37.45
CA PHE A 396 -55.55 -75.91 36.94
C PHE A 396 -54.47 -76.65 37.77
N ALA A 397 -54.27 -76.21 39.01
CA ALA A 397 -53.44 -76.80 40.05
C ALA A 397 -54.11 -76.54 41.42
#